data_AF-A0A965J3R9-F1
#
_entry.id   AF-A0A965J3R9-F1
#
_cell.length_a   1.000
_cell.length_b   1.000
_cell.length_c   1.000
_cell.angle_alpha   90.00
_cell.angle_beta   90.00
_cell.angle_gamma   90.00
#
_symmetry.space_group_name_H-M   'P 1'
#
loop_
_entity.id
_entity.type
_entity.pdbx_description
1 polymer ?
#
loop_
_entity_poly.entity_id
_entity_poly.type
_entity_poly.pdbx_seq_one_letter_code
_entity_poly.pdbx_strand_id
1 'polypeptide(L)'
;MSLLPVMEYFHTIQGEGFHTGRSAFFIRLGGCDVGCVWCDVKESWNVAAHPKLSTEKLIDIVKNSQAEFVVITGGEPAMHDLTDLTNRLRNQQIYSAIETSGCYPLLGEIDWYCFSPKKFKAPCNEAYEKANELKVIINHKSDLEWAEMHAEKVSNTTLNIRSI
;
A
#
# COMPACT_ATOMS: atom_id res chain seq x y z
N MET A 1 8.46 -18.76 -8.41
CA MET A 1 8.93 -17.39 -8.77
C MET A 1 7.71 -16.62 -9.22
N SER A 2 7.25 -15.68 -8.41
CA SER A 2 6.04 -14.90 -8.73
C SER A 2 6.38 -13.72 -9.65
N LEU A 3 5.42 -13.34 -10.49
CA LEU A 3 5.51 -12.20 -11.40
C LEU A 3 4.48 -11.16 -10.99
N LEU A 4 4.94 -9.92 -10.77
CA LEU A 4 4.10 -8.80 -10.38
C LEU A 4 4.04 -7.76 -11.51
N PRO A 5 2.88 -7.18 -11.82
CA PRO A 5 2.77 -6.05 -12.74
C PRO A 5 3.31 -4.79 -12.05
N VAL A 6 4.42 -4.25 -12.54
CA VAL A 6 5.09 -3.10 -11.90
C VAL A 6 4.97 -1.90 -12.82
N MET A 7 4.26 -0.87 -12.35
CA MET A 7 4.13 0.40 -13.05
C MET A 7 5.43 1.19 -12.98
N GLU A 8 5.97 1.36 -11.77
CA GLU A 8 7.22 2.09 -11.52
C GLU A 8 7.85 1.64 -10.21
N TYR A 9 9.14 1.95 -10.06
CA TYR A 9 9.88 1.78 -8.82
C TYR A 9 10.96 2.86 -8.72
N PHE A 10 11.17 3.41 -7.54
CA PHE A 10 12.10 4.53 -7.35
C PHE A 10 12.43 4.73 -5.87
N HIS A 11 13.58 5.32 -5.60
CA HIS A 11 14.00 5.71 -4.25
C HIS A 11 13.64 7.19 -4.01
N THR A 12 12.92 7.47 -2.93
CA THR A 12 12.58 8.83 -2.51
C THR A 12 12.39 8.91 -0.98
N ILE A 13 11.71 9.94 -0.50
CA ILE A 13 11.22 10.09 0.86
C ILE A 13 9.71 9.80 0.89
N GLN A 14 9.23 9.01 1.86
CA GLN A 14 7.79 8.85 2.12
C GLN A 14 7.19 10.20 2.51
N GLY A 15 6.18 10.64 1.77
CA GLY A 15 5.54 11.95 1.93
C GLY A 15 4.33 11.94 2.86
N GLU A 16 3.80 10.77 3.22
CA GLU A 16 2.52 10.65 3.92
C GLU A 16 2.57 9.72 5.13
N GLY A 17 1.59 9.91 6.02
CA GLY A 17 1.33 8.98 7.12
C GLY A 17 2.40 8.97 8.21
N PHE A 18 2.45 7.89 8.98
CA PHE A 18 3.36 7.75 10.12
C PHE A 18 4.84 7.82 9.71
N HIS A 19 5.17 7.33 8.52
CA HIS A 19 6.53 7.28 8.00
C HIS A 19 6.93 8.52 7.18
N THR A 20 6.16 9.61 7.24
CA THR A 20 6.52 10.88 6.58
C THR A 20 7.95 11.30 6.92
N GLY A 21 8.75 11.63 5.91
CA GLY A 21 10.15 12.04 6.07
C GLY A 21 11.16 10.88 6.07
N ARG A 22 10.71 9.62 6.05
CA ARG A 22 11.59 8.44 6.00
C ARG A 22 12.05 8.13 4.58
N SER A 23 13.35 7.90 4.39
CA SER A 23 13.91 7.39 3.14
C SER A 23 13.29 6.03 2.80
N ALA A 24 12.73 5.89 1.59
CA ALA A 24 11.91 4.77 1.20
C ALA A 24 12.11 4.41 -0.29
N PHE A 25 12.13 3.12 -0.58
CA PHE A 25 12.05 2.63 -1.95
C PHE A 25 10.62 2.22 -2.28
N PHE A 26 10.03 2.86 -3.28
CA PHE A 26 8.66 2.59 -3.68
C PHE A 26 8.64 1.52 -4.77
N ILE A 27 7.73 0.56 -4.60
CA ILE A 27 7.33 -0.39 -5.65
C ILE A 27 5.86 -0.13 -5.92
N ARG A 28 5.55 0.55 -7.03
CA ARG A 28 4.18 0.82 -7.46
C ARG A 28 3.70 -0.27 -8.40
N LEU A 29 2.75 -1.08 -7.96
CA LEU A 29 2.14 -2.12 -8.76
C LEU A 29 1.09 -1.55 -9.73
N GLY A 30 0.79 -2.32 -10.77
CA GLY A 30 -0.29 -2.06 -11.71
C GLY A 30 -1.53 -2.93 -11.42
N GLY A 31 -2.70 -2.46 -11.84
CA GLY A 31 -4.00 -3.10 -11.59
C GLY A 31 -4.75 -2.48 -10.42
N CYS A 32 -5.91 -1.87 -10.70
CA CYS A 32 -6.85 -1.42 -9.67
C CYS A 32 -8.27 -1.45 -10.21
N ASP A 33 -9.19 -2.06 -9.47
CA ASP A 33 -10.61 -2.10 -9.80
C ASP A 33 -11.50 -1.38 -8.76
N VAL A 34 -10.89 -0.62 -7.85
CA VAL A 34 -11.61 0.11 -6.79
C VAL A 34 -12.46 1.24 -7.37
N GLY A 35 -12.03 1.87 -8.47
CA GLY A 35 -12.85 2.82 -9.23
C GLY A 35 -12.92 4.24 -8.64
N CYS A 36 -11.87 4.68 -7.94
CA CYS A 36 -11.82 6.02 -7.33
C CYS A 36 -11.87 7.15 -8.37
N VAL A 37 -12.91 7.99 -8.31
CA VAL A 37 -13.08 9.14 -9.24
C VAL A 37 -11.90 10.11 -9.20
N TRP A 38 -11.34 10.33 -8.01
CA TRP A 38 -10.25 11.27 -7.73
C TRP A 38 -8.87 10.58 -7.58
N CYS A 39 -8.70 9.40 -8.18
CA CYS A 39 -7.39 8.78 -8.24
C CYS A 39 -6.43 9.68 -9.03
N ASP A 40 -5.31 10.00 -8.42
CA ASP A 40 -4.18 10.78 -8.94
C ASP A 40 -3.28 9.95 -9.88
N VAL A 41 -3.36 8.62 -9.81
CA VAL A 41 -2.56 7.69 -10.64
C VAL A 41 -3.46 6.71 -11.41
N LYS A 42 -4.38 7.22 -12.24
CA LYS A 42 -5.31 6.37 -13.02
C LYS A 42 -4.60 5.48 -14.04
N GLU A 43 -3.41 5.87 -14.45
CA GLU A 43 -2.54 5.11 -15.34
C GLU A 43 -2.18 3.74 -14.76
N SER A 44 -2.23 3.58 -13.43
CA SER A 44 -1.95 2.31 -12.76
C SER A 44 -3.10 1.30 -12.84
N TRP A 45 -4.28 1.64 -13.37
CA TRP A 45 -5.47 0.78 -13.24
C TRP A 45 -5.44 -0.43 -14.15
N ASN A 46 -4.91 -0.28 -15.36
CA ASN A 46 -4.88 -1.37 -16.34
C ASN A 46 -3.70 -2.30 -16.07
N VAL A 47 -3.96 -3.44 -15.42
CA VAL A 47 -2.94 -4.45 -15.11
C VAL A 47 -2.15 -4.93 -16.34
N ALA A 48 -2.78 -4.97 -17.52
CA ALA A 48 -2.15 -5.43 -18.75
C ALA A 48 -1.23 -4.38 -19.39
N ALA A 49 -1.29 -3.12 -18.94
CA ALA A 49 -0.46 -2.03 -19.46
C ALA A 49 0.97 -2.02 -18.87
N HIS A 50 1.25 -2.84 -17.84
CA HIS A 50 2.49 -2.77 -17.08
C HIS A 50 3.37 -4.02 -17.27
N PRO A 51 4.70 -3.85 -17.32
CA PRO A 51 5.62 -4.98 -17.42
C PRO A 51 5.52 -5.86 -16.17
N LYS A 52 5.63 -7.17 -16.38
CA LYS A 52 5.70 -8.14 -15.29
C LYS A 52 7.16 -8.34 -14.89
N LEU A 53 7.49 -8.02 -13.65
CA LEU A 53 8.81 -8.27 -13.07
C LEU A 53 8.72 -9.42 -12.09
N SER A 54 9.78 -10.22 -12.02
CA SER A 54 9.90 -11.23 -10.98
C SER A 54 10.25 -10.58 -9.64
N THR A 55 9.81 -11.21 -8.56
CA THR A 55 10.20 -10.84 -7.20
C THR A 55 11.71 -10.89 -6.98
N GLU A 56 12.42 -11.85 -7.59
CA GLU A 56 13.88 -11.90 -7.59
C GLU A 56 14.50 -10.60 -8.11
N LYS A 57 14.05 -10.16 -9.30
CA LYS A 57 14.55 -8.94 -9.93
C LYS A 57 14.22 -7.69 -9.10
N LEU A 58 13.03 -7.66 -8.49
CA LEU A 58 12.65 -6.56 -7.59
C LEU A 58 13.57 -6.48 -6.37
N ILE A 59 13.92 -7.61 -5.78
CA ILE A 59 14.84 -7.65 -4.64
C ILE A 59 16.24 -7.19 -5.04
N ASP A 60 16.74 -7.59 -6.20
CA ASP A 60 18.03 -7.11 -6.71
C ASP A 60 18.03 -5.59 -6.90
N ILE A 61 16.96 -5.04 -7.48
CA ILE A 61 16.77 -3.60 -7.65
C ILE A 61 16.77 -2.88 -6.29
N VAL A 62 15.98 -3.37 -5.32
CA VAL A 62 15.90 -2.80 -3.97
C VAL A 62 17.26 -2.84 -3.28
N LYS A 63 17.98 -3.97 -3.34
CA LYS A 63 19.32 -4.08 -2.74
C LYS A 63 20.32 -3.10 -3.35
N ASN A 64 20.29 -2.93 -4.67
CA ASN A 64 21.15 -1.97 -5.35
C ASN A 64 20.84 -0.51 -4.99
N SER A 65 19.60 -0.21 -4.57
CA SER A 65 19.24 1.11 -4.03
C SER A 65 19.71 1.35 -2.60
N GLN A 66 20.19 0.31 -1.90
CA GLN A 66 20.58 0.34 -0.48
C GLN A 66 19.43 0.78 0.46
N ALA A 67 18.18 0.61 0.03
CA ALA A 67 17.03 0.96 0.84
C ALA A 67 16.80 -0.05 1.98
N GLU A 68 16.62 0.47 3.19
CA GLU A 68 16.25 -0.31 4.38
C GLU A 68 14.73 -0.33 4.61
N PHE A 69 13.99 0.46 3.82
CA PHE A 69 12.55 0.61 3.89
C PHE A 69 11.93 0.58 2.50
N VAL A 70 10.95 -0.30 2.30
CA VAL A 70 10.20 -0.43 1.05
C VAL A 70 8.73 -0.14 1.29
N VAL A 71 8.13 0.69 0.42
CA VAL A 71 6.69 0.92 0.37
C VAL A 71 6.12 0.24 -0.87
N ILE A 72 5.27 -0.76 -0.67
CA ILE A 72 4.52 -1.42 -1.73
C ILE A 72 3.16 -0.72 -1.85
N THR A 73 2.91 -0.14 -3.01
CA THR A 73 1.70 0.66 -3.29
C THR A 73 1.24 0.37 -4.71
N GLY A 74 0.33 1.19 -5.24
CA GLY A 74 0.09 1.24 -6.68
C GLY A 74 -0.93 0.27 -7.19
N GLY A 75 -1.77 0.80 -8.08
CA GLY A 75 -3.09 0.24 -8.26
C GLY A 75 -3.69 -0.05 -6.88
N GLU A 76 -4.24 -1.26 -6.72
CA GLU A 76 -4.48 -1.83 -5.41
C GLU A 76 -3.51 -3.02 -5.19
N PRO A 77 -2.47 -2.87 -4.35
CA PRO A 77 -1.43 -3.90 -4.23
C PRO A 77 -1.95 -5.23 -3.68
N ALA A 78 -2.98 -5.22 -2.84
CA ALA A 78 -3.58 -6.44 -2.27
C ALA A 78 -4.41 -7.25 -3.28
N MET A 79 -4.56 -6.78 -4.53
CA MET A 79 -5.07 -7.60 -5.64
C MET A 79 -4.10 -8.72 -6.06
N HIS A 80 -2.83 -8.63 -5.66
CA HIS A 80 -1.78 -9.56 -6.07
C HIS A 80 -1.30 -10.41 -4.88
N ASP A 81 -0.74 -11.59 -5.18
CA ASP A 81 -0.04 -12.39 -4.17
C ASP A 81 1.36 -11.80 -3.92
N LEU A 82 1.55 -11.20 -2.76
CA LEU A 82 2.80 -10.54 -2.36
C LEU A 82 3.67 -11.45 -1.48
N THR A 83 3.23 -12.67 -1.17
CA THR A 83 3.88 -13.58 -0.22
C THR A 83 5.37 -13.79 -0.51
N ASP A 84 5.72 -14.03 -1.77
CA ASP A 84 7.11 -14.24 -2.18
C ASP A 84 7.95 -12.95 -2.09
N LEU A 85 7.39 -11.80 -2.47
CA LEU A 85 8.08 -10.51 -2.37
C LEU A 85 8.36 -10.15 -0.90
N THR A 86 7.34 -10.19 -0.05
CA THR A 86 7.48 -9.74 1.33
C THR A 86 8.34 -10.69 2.17
N ASN A 87 8.27 -12.00 1.91
CA ASN A 87 9.20 -12.95 2.52
C ASN A 87 10.65 -12.66 2.15
N ARG A 88 10.92 -12.30 0.89
CA ARG A 88 12.28 -11.96 0.46
C ARG A 88 12.78 -10.65 1.09
N LEU A 89 11.92 -9.63 1.17
CA LEU A 89 12.25 -8.37 1.87
C LEU A 89 12.61 -8.65 3.34
N ARG A 90 11.76 -9.41 4.04
CA ARG A 90 11.98 -9.82 5.43
C ARG A 90 13.27 -10.62 5.60
N ASN A 91 13.57 -11.57 4.70
CA ASN A 91 14.82 -12.34 4.72
C ASN A 91 16.07 -11.48 4.50
N GLN A 92 15.92 -10.30 3.90
CA GLN A 92 16.99 -9.30 3.77
C GLN A 92 16.96 -8.25 4.88
N GLN A 93 16.09 -8.42 5.89
CA GLN A 93 15.88 -7.47 7.00
C GLN A 93 15.46 -6.07 6.52
N ILE A 94 14.79 -5.99 5.37
CA ILE A 94 14.26 -4.74 4.82
C ILE A 94 12.85 -4.56 5.36
N TYR A 95 12.62 -3.43 6.04
CA TYR A 95 11.32 -3.08 6.60
C TYR A 95 10.34 -2.79 5.45
N SER A 96 9.13 -3.35 5.52
CA SER A 96 8.14 -3.28 4.46
C SER A 96 6.86 -2.62 4.95
N ALA A 97 6.33 -1.68 4.15
CA ALA A 97 5.00 -1.12 4.32
C ALA A 97 4.14 -1.42 3.10
N ILE A 98 2.83 -1.54 3.31
CA ILE A 98 1.82 -1.55 2.26
C ILE A 98 0.92 -0.32 2.39
N GLU A 99 0.57 0.28 1.26
CA GLU A 99 -0.51 1.26 1.15
C GLU A 99 -1.67 0.64 0.36
N THR A 100 -2.80 0.39 1.01
CA THR A 100 -3.92 -0.34 0.41
C THR A 100 -5.26 0.31 0.72
N SER A 101 -6.23 0.14 -0.17
CA SER A 101 -7.63 0.49 0.08
C SER A 101 -8.29 -0.43 1.10
N GLY A 102 -7.66 -1.56 1.44
CA GLY A 102 -8.18 -2.58 2.34
C GLY A 102 -9.34 -3.37 1.73
N CYS A 103 -9.60 -3.28 0.43
CA CYS A 103 -10.72 -3.98 -0.22
C CYS A 103 -10.45 -5.47 -0.47
N TYR A 104 -9.23 -5.92 -0.26
CA TYR A 104 -8.78 -7.29 -0.48
C TYR A 104 -7.96 -7.77 0.71
N PRO A 105 -8.07 -9.05 1.09
CA PRO A 105 -7.11 -9.66 2.01
C PRO A 105 -5.69 -9.59 1.43
N LEU A 106 -4.73 -9.29 2.28
CA LEU A 106 -3.32 -9.28 1.93
C LEU A 106 -2.76 -10.70 1.97
N LEU A 107 -2.28 -11.19 0.83
CA LEU A 107 -1.47 -12.40 0.75
C LEU A 107 0.00 -12.05 0.94
N GLY A 108 0.49 -12.30 2.15
CA GLY A 108 1.85 -12.00 2.58
C GLY A 108 1.86 -11.27 3.93
N GLU A 109 3.04 -11.19 4.54
CA GLU A 109 3.26 -10.47 5.81
C GLU A 109 3.97 -9.14 5.53
N ILE A 110 3.64 -8.10 6.29
CA ILE A 110 4.20 -6.75 6.15
C ILE A 110 4.51 -6.19 7.54
N ASP A 111 5.47 -5.27 7.64
CA ASP A 111 5.82 -4.66 8.93
C ASP A 111 4.91 -3.45 9.27
N TRP A 112 4.38 -2.77 8.25
CA TRP A 112 3.46 -1.63 8.41
C TRP A 112 2.29 -1.67 7.41
N TYR A 113 1.07 -1.81 7.92
CA TYR A 113 -0.17 -1.81 7.15
C TYR A 113 -0.83 -0.43 7.20
N CYS A 114 -0.68 0.36 6.12
CA CYS A 114 -1.38 1.63 5.91
C CYS A 114 -2.69 1.39 5.17
N PHE A 115 -3.79 1.48 5.91
CA PHE A 115 -5.15 1.28 5.42
C PHE A 115 -5.79 2.63 5.07
N SER A 116 -6.11 2.83 3.79
CA SER A 116 -6.79 4.02 3.30
C SER A 116 -8.13 3.68 2.64
N PRO A 117 -9.24 3.56 3.40
CA PRO A 117 -10.51 3.14 2.86
C PRO A 117 -10.97 4.05 1.71
N LYS A 118 -11.68 3.49 0.74
CA LYS A 118 -12.26 4.23 -0.39
C LYS A 118 -13.78 4.04 -0.42
N LYS A 119 -14.52 5.09 -0.78
CA LYS A 119 -16.00 5.07 -0.80
C LYS A 119 -16.60 4.16 -1.87
N PHE A 120 -15.80 3.76 -2.87
CA PHE A 120 -16.25 3.07 -4.08
C PHE A 120 -16.26 1.54 -3.92
N LYS A 121 -15.56 1.02 -2.91
CA LYS A 121 -15.50 -0.42 -2.63
C LYS A 121 -15.28 -0.63 -1.13
N ALA A 122 -16.07 -1.52 -0.54
CA ALA A 122 -16.02 -1.75 0.90
C ALA A 122 -14.69 -2.44 1.30
N PRO A 123 -14.08 -2.05 2.44
CA PRO A 123 -12.94 -2.77 3.00
C PRO A 123 -13.34 -4.16 3.52
N CYS A 124 -12.42 -5.11 3.52
CA CYS A 124 -12.56 -6.39 4.21
C CYS A 124 -12.25 -6.24 5.71
N ASN A 125 -12.67 -7.21 6.52
CA ASN A 125 -12.43 -7.17 7.98
C ASN A 125 -10.94 -7.16 8.32
N GLU A 126 -10.12 -7.87 7.55
CA GLU A 126 -8.68 -7.96 7.77
C GLU A 126 -8.02 -6.59 7.81
N ALA A 127 -8.43 -5.65 6.95
CA ALA A 127 -7.85 -4.31 6.92
C ALA A 127 -8.03 -3.58 8.26
N TYR A 128 -9.17 -3.76 8.94
CA TYR A 128 -9.40 -3.15 10.26
C TYR A 128 -8.60 -3.83 11.37
N GLU A 129 -8.41 -5.15 11.27
CA GLU A 129 -7.68 -5.95 12.25
C GLU A 129 -6.16 -5.75 12.15
N LYS A 130 -5.63 -5.63 10.93
CA LYS A 130 -4.19 -5.54 10.66
C LYS A 130 -3.66 -4.10 10.58
N ALA A 131 -4.51 -3.09 10.40
CA ALA A 131 -4.05 -1.71 10.21
C ALA A 131 -3.16 -1.22 11.36
N ASN A 132 -1.92 -0.87 11.04
CA ASN A 132 -1.07 -0.06 11.92
C ASN A 132 -1.46 1.42 11.82
N GLU A 133 -1.94 1.83 10.64
CA GLU A 133 -2.36 3.19 10.34
C GLU A 133 -3.67 3.19 9.55
N LEU A 134 -4.64 3.97 10.00
CA LEU A 134 -5.82 4.36 9.24
C LEU A 134 -5.57 5.76 8.67
N LYS A 135 -5.45 5.86 7.34
CA LYS A 135 -5.19 7.13 6.62
C LYS A 135 -6.37 7.51 5.73
N VAL A 136 -7.19 8.45 6.18
CA VAL A 136 -8.37 8.91 5.43
C VAL A 136 -8.09 10.27 4.77
N ILE A 137 -8.37 10.36 3.47
CA ILE A 137 -8.29 11.61 2.70
C ILE A 137 -9.56 12.43 2.97
N ILE A 138 -9.39 13.70 3.35
CA ILE A 138 -10.47 14.60 3.73
C ILE A 138 -10.53 15.76 2.73
N ASN A 139 -11.61 15.84 1.94
CA ASN A 139 -11.85 16.96 1.03
C ASN A 139 -13.13 17.73 1.39
N HIS A 140 -14.12 17.05 1.97
CA HIS A 140 -15.38 17.62 2.43
C HIS A 140 -15.62 17.28 3.90
N LYS A 141 -16.43 18.09 4.60
CA LYS A 141 -16.74 17.89 6.03
C LYS A 141 -17.29 16.48 6.33
N SER A 142 -18.10 15.92 5.43
CA SER A 142 -18.65 14.57 5.57
C SER A 142 -17.59 13.46 5.47
N ASP A 143 -16.39 13.74 4.95
CA ASP A 143 -15.28 12.79 4.98
C ASP A 143 -14.73 12.62 6.40
N LEU A 144 -14.85 13.66 7.25
CA LEU A 144 -14.43 13.59 8.65
C LEU A 144 -15.30 12.63 9.45
N GLU A 145 -16.62 12.76 9.31
CA GLU A 145 -17.58 11.84 9.93
C GLU A 145 -17.34 10.40 9.43
N TRP A 146 -17.08 10.24 8.13
CA TRP A 146 -16.75 8.95 7.56
C TRP A 146 -15.43 8.38 8.08
N ALA A 147 -14.42 9.22 8.31
CA ALA A 147 -13.16 8.81 8.92
C ALA A 147 -13.37 8.35 10.37
N GLU A 148 -14.19 9.05 11.14
CA GLU A 148 -14.54 8.68 12.52
C GLU A 148 -15.25 7.32 12.57
N MET A 149 -16.20 7.07 11.65
CA MET A 149 -16.85 5.76 11.53
C MET A 149 -15.90 4.59 11.24
N HIS A 150 -14.79 4.83 10.53
CA HIS A 150 -13.76 3.81 10.31
C HIS A 150 -12.80 3.69 11.49
N ALA A 151 -12.48 4.81 12.15
CA ALA A 151 -11.63 4.84 13.32
C ALA A 151 -12.23 4.05 14.50
N GLU A 152 -13.56 3.97 14.60
CA GLU A 152 -14.26 3.13 15.59
C GLU A 152 -14.08 1.62 15.36
N LYS A 153 -13.66 1.20 14.17
CA LYS A 153 -13.57 -0.22 13.77
C LYS A 153 -12.16 -0.79 13.82
N VAL A 154 -11.15 0.07 13.74
CA VAL A 154 -9.73 -0.35 13.81
C VAL A 154 -9.33 -0.63 15.26
N SER A 155 -8.21 -1.32 15.45
CA SER A 155 -7.65 -1.56 16.79
C SER A 155 -7.32 -0.25 17.52
N ASN A 156 -7.40 -0.27 18.86
CA ASN A 156 -6.98 0.87 19.70
C ASN A 156 -5.48 1.22 19.55
N THR A 157 -4.67 0.31 18.99
CA THR A 157 -3.25 0.55 18.69
C THR A 157 -3.01 1.16 17.32
N THR A 158 -4.05 1.28 16.49
CA THR A 158 -3.96 1.85 15.14
C THR A 158 -3.85 3.36 15.22
N LEU A 159 -2.89 3.94 14.48
CA LEU A 159 -2.75 5.38 14.34
C LEU A 159 -3.79 5.92 13.38
N ASN A 160 -4.62 6.86 13.84
CA ASN A 160 -5.63 7.51 13.03
C ASN A 160 -5.09 8.82 12.45
N ILE A 161 -4.77 8.82 11.15
CA ILE A 161 -4.23 9.97 10.43
C ILE A 161 -5.28 10.54 9.48
N ARG A 162 -5.59 11.83 9.66
CA ARG A 162 -6.50 12.59 8.81
C ARG A 162 -5.63 13.41 7.84
N SER A 163 -5.59 13.01 6.58
CA SER A 163 -4.80 13.70 5.56
C SER A 163 -5.71 14.69 4.84
N ILE A 164 -5.30 15.97 4.83
CA ILE A 164 -5.97 17.09 4.15
C ILE A 164 -5.32 17.27 2.78
#